data_AF-A0A7S0LVE0-F1
#
_entry.id   AF-A0A7S0LVE0-F1
#
_cell.length_a   1.000
_cell.length_b   1.000
_cell.length_c   1.000
_cell.angle_alpha   90.00
_cell.angle_beta   90.00
_cell.angle_gamma   90.00
#
_symmetry.space_group_name_H-M   'P 1'
#
loop_
_entity.id
_entity.type
_entity.pdbx_description
1 polymer ?
#
loop_
_entity_poly.entity_id
_entity_poly.type
_entity_poly.pdbx_seq_one_letter_code
_entity_poly.pdbx_strand_id
1 'polypeptide(L)'
;CSWGDSFKETELDVDLAVIAGEWSLALDTCAMWLLGFNDMQPGEPRSICDMVTCPRCYMGDEQPGCPLPTDAGLRGPFGTGISGPMFGRCPREMALASLEDVWMTTLTHKQVSAFNQAHGWFFWNFRTEFEPHWDYLEAYRRGWFPKNVSDTAALLALDLCASASDTELQPLANELPPAPGQADFAPPSSAAQLFELLSLA
;
A
#
# COMPACT_ATOMS: atom_id res chain seq x y z
N CYS A 1 -8.15 5.81 13.83
CA CYS A 1 -8.14 4.59 14.67
C CYS A 1 -9.49 4.27 15.30
N SER A 2 -10.47 5.17 15.23
CA SER A 2 -11.87 4.99 15.67
C SER A 2 -12.55 3.68 15.23
N TRP A 3 -12.15 3.10 14.09
CA TRP A 3 -12.63 1.80 13.63
C TRP A 3 -12.44 0.68 14.66
N GLY A 4 -11.34 0.67 15.42
CA GLY A 4 -11.10 -0.35 16.45
C GLY A 4 -12.14 -0.31 17.57
N ASP A 5 -12.53 0.88 18.02
CA ASP A 5 -13.58 1.06 19.02
C ASP A 5 -14.96 0.68 18.48
N SER A 6 -15.25 1.04 17.22
CA SER A 6 -16.49 0.67 16.55
C SER A 6 -16.67 -0.84 16.41
N PHE A 7 -15.58 -1.60 16.17
CA PHE A 7 -15.67 -3.06 16.14
C PHE A 7 -16.01 -3.64 17.50
N LYS A 8 -15.40 -3.16 18.60
CA LYS A 8 -15.75 -3.60 19.96
C LYS A 8 -17.20 -3.28 20.31
N GLU A 9 -17.67 -2.09 19.96
CA GLU A 9 -19.06 -1.69 20.16
C GLU A 9 -20.00 -2.64 19.41
N THR A 10 -19.66 -2.95 18.15
CA THR A 10 -20.43 -3.90 17.34
C THR A 10 -20.46 -5.28 17.98
N GLU A 11 -19.33 -5.81 18.48
CA GLU A 11 -19.28 -7.11 19.17
C GLU A 11 -20.21 -7.16 20.38
N LEU A 12 -20.25 -6.08 21.16
CA LEU A 12 -21.15 -5.94 22.32
C LEU A 12 -22.62 -5.88 21.89
N ASP A 13 -22.92 -5.17 20.80
CA ASP A 13 -24.28 -5.00 20.29
C ASP A 13 -24.85 -6.29 19.69
N VAL A 14 -24.02 -7.06 18.97
CA VAL A 14 -24.45 -8.28 18.27
C VAL A 14 -24.20 -9.58 19.04
N ASP A 15 -23.48 -9.53 20.18
CA ASP A 15 -23.04 -10.69 20.98
C ASP A 15 -22.33 -11.76 20.15
N LEU A 16 -21.50 -11.31 19.19
CA LEU A 16 -20.74 -12.16 18.27
C LEU A 16 -19.38 -11.55 17.99
N ALA A 17 -18.38 -12.42 17.80
CA ALA A 17 -17.04 -12.02 17.38
C ALA A 17 -17.09 -11.32 16.00
N VAL A 18 -16.41 -10.19 15.88
CA VAL A 18 -16.33 -9.41 14.65
C VAL A 18 -14.91 -9.50 14.09
N ILE A 19 -14.83 -9.84 12.81
CA ILE A 19 -13.58 -9.92 12.05
C ILE A 19 -13.72 -9.00 10.85
N ALA A 20 -12.69 -8.21 10.56
CA ALA A 20 -12.60 -7.47 9.30
C ALA A 20 -12.36 -8.46 8.15
N GLY A 21 -13.44 -8.97 7.56
CA GLY A 21 -13.40 -10.06 6.57
C GLY A 21 -12.73 -9.69 5.25
N GLU A 22 -12.73 -8.41 4.88
CA GLU A 22 -12.08 -7.92 3.67
C GLU A 22 -11.59 -6.48 3.89
N TRP A 23 -10.36 -6.21 3.48
CA TRP A 23 -9.76 -4.88 3.40
C TRP A 23 -8.56 -4.91 2.46
N SER A 24 -8.15 -3.75 1.93
CA SER A 24 -6.97 -3.61 1.08
C SER A 24 -6.22 -2.32 1.40
N LEU A 25 -5.13 -2.06 0.68
CA LEU A 25 -4.36 -0.81 0.77
C LEU A 25 -4.74 0.20 -0.32
N ALA A 26 -5.78 -0.09 -1.09
CA ALA A 26 -6.19 0.77 -2.19
C ALA A 26 -6.82 2.07 -1.68
N LEU A 27 -6.38 3.19 -2.25
CA LEU A 27 -6.89 4.52 -1.96
C LEU A 27 -7.90 4.98 -3.02
N ASP A 28 -7.97 4.28 -4.16
CA ASP A 28 -8.88 4.56 -5.26
C ASP A 28 -9.36 3.30 -5.98
N THR A 29 -10.23 3.49 -6.96
CA THR A 29 -10.86 2.44 -7.76
C THR A 29 -10.17 2.20 -9.11
N CYS A 30 -8.94 2.69 -9.25
CA CYS A 30 -8.16 2.66 -10.49
C CYS A 30 -7.70 1.27 -10.95
N ALA A 31 -7.79 0.26 -10.09
CA ALA A 31 -7.47 -1.11 -10.45
C ALA A 31 -8.32 -1.57 -11.64
N MET A 32 -7.67 -2.09 -12.68
CA MET A 32 -8.31 -2.50 -13.92
C MET A 32 -9.50 -3.42 -13.63
N TRP A 33 -10.68 -3.03 -14.14
CA TRP A 33 -11.96 -3.74 -13.99
C TRP A 33 -12.46 -3.94 -12.56
N LEU A 34 -11.97 -3.20 -11.57
CA LEU A 34 -12.40 -3.35 -10.17
C LEU A 34 -13.92 -3.18 -9.99
N LEU A 35 -14.50 -2.15 -10.60
CA LEU A 35 -15.93 -1.87 -10.51
C LEU A 35 -16.76 -2.55 -11.60
N GLY A 36 -16.12 -3.34 -12.46
CA GLY A 36 -16.78 -4.02 -13.57
C GLY A 36 -15.95 -4.04 -14.84
N PHE A 37 -16.23 -5.01 -15.70
CA PHE A 37 -15.52 -5.17 -16.96
C PHE A 37 -15.72 -3.96 -17.88
N ASN A 38 -14.62 -3.26 -18.18
CA ASN A 38 -14.61 -1.99 -18.92
C ASN A 38 -15.65 -0.97 -18.41
N ASP A 39 -15.87 -0.95 -17.10
CA ASP A 39 -16.82 -0.05 -16.45
C ASP A 39 -16.21 0.61 -15.21
N MET A 40 -16.74 1.79 -14.87
CA MET A 40 -16.47 2.52 -13.65
C MET A 40 -17.75 3.21 -13.20
N GLN A 41 -17.99 3.28 -11.90
CA GLN A 41 -19.13 4.03 -11.36
C GLN A 41 -19.01 5.53 -11.68
N PRO A 42 -20.12 6.24 -11.95
CA PRO A 42 -20.08 7.69 -12.08
C PRO A 42 -19.47 8.38 -10.85
N GLY A 43 -18.47 9.23 -11.08
CA GLY A 43 -17.72 9.93 -10.02
C GLY A 43 -16.48 9.21 -9.53
N GLU A 44 -16.21 8.01 -10.06
CA GLU A 44 -15.00 7.22 -9.82
C GLU A 44 -14.21 7.08 -11.14
N PRO A 45 -12.89 6.91 -11.09
CA PRO A 45 -12.01 7.06 -9.91
C PRO A 45 -11.96 8.51 -9.42
N ARG A 46 -11.62 8.72 -8.15
CA ARG A 46 -11.51 10.09 -7.58
C ARG A 46 -10.22 10.78 -7.96
N SER A 47 -9.15 10.01 -8.11
CA SER A 47 -7.84 10.40 -8.56
C SER A 47 -7.59 9.97 -10.00
N ILE A 48 -6.55 10.52 -10.60
CA ILE A 48 -6.16 10.16 -11.96
C ILE A 48 -5.37 8.84 -11.88
N CYS A 49 -5.87 7.80 -12.56
CA CYS A 49 -5.17 6.53 -12.65
C CYS A 49 -3.88 6.63 -13.46
N ASP A 50 -2.88 5.86 -13.08
CA ASP A 50 -1.72 5.64 -13.92
C ASP A 50 -2.08 4.65 -15.03
N MET A 51 -1.50 4.84 -16.20
CA MET A 51 -1.60 3.90 -17.31
C MET A 51 -0.24 3.27 -17.44
N VAL A 52 -0.05 1.99 -17.17
CA VAL A 52 1.29 1.37 -17.28
C VAL A 52 1.26 0.22 -18.27
N THR A 53 2.43 -0.35 -18.55
CA THR A 53 2.52 -1.52 -19.43
C THR A 53 1.75 -2.67 -18.79
N CYS A 54 0.79 -3.22 -19.53
CA CYS A 54 0.01 -4.37 -19.06
C CYS A 54 0.90 -5.59 -18.80
N PRO A 55 0.52 -6.47 -17.87
CA PRO A 55 1.16 -7.78 -17.73
C PRO A 55 1.13 -8.56 -19.05
N ARG A 56 2.12 -9.45 -19.21
CA ARG A 56 2.12 -10.39 -20.33
C ARG A 56 0.93 -11.35 -20.18
N CYS A 57 0.25 -11.62 -21.28
CA CYS A 57 -0.85 -12.57 -21.29
C CYS A 57 -0.42 -13.94 -20.77
N TYR A 58 -1.29 -14.56 -19.96
CA TYR A 58 -1.02 -15.83 -19.31
C TYR A 58 -0.66 -16.94 -20.31
N MET A 59 -1.36 -17.03 -21.45
CA MET A 59 -1.07 -18.02 -22.50
C MET A 59 -0.04 -17.53 -23.53
N GLY A 60 0.61 -16.40 -23.30
CA GLY A 60 1.57 -15.79 -24.22
C GLY A 60 0.94 -15.10 -25.43
N ASP A 61 1.76 -14.86 -26.45
CA ASP A 61 1.40 -14.02 -27.60
C ASP A 61 0.47 -14.75 -28.59
N GLU A 62 0.31 -16.06 -28.44
CA GLU A 62 -0.66 -16.86 -29.22
C GLU A 62 -2.09 -16.71 -28.69
N GLN A 63 -2.27 -16.15 -27.48
CA GLN A 63 -3.58 -15.91 -26.92
C GLN A 63 -4.35 -14.89 -27.79
N PRO A 64 -5.59 -15.18 -28.19
CA PRO A 64 -6.40 -14.23 -28.94
C PRO A 64 -6.48 -12.88 -28.24
N GLY A 65 -6.11 -11.81 -28.95
CA GLY A 65 -6.09 -10.44 -28.42
C GLY A 65 -4.79 -10.04 -27.71
N CYS A 66 -3.75 -10.89 -27.74
CA CYS A 66 -2.41 -10.63 -27.22
C CYS A 66 -1.36 -10.60 -28.35
N PRO A 67 -0.33 -9.73 -28.27
CA PRO A 67 -0.22 -8.63 -27.32
C PRO A 67 -1.34 -7.60 -27.53
N LEU A 68 -1.57 -6.76 -26.52
CA LEU A 68 -2.57 -5.71 -26.63
C LEU A 68 -2.15 -4.70 -27.71
N PRO A 69 -3.06 -4.33 -28.63
CA PRO A 69 -2.75 -3.38 -29.69
C PRO A 69 -2.38 -2.00 -29.11
N THR A 70 -1.29 -1.41 -29.60
CA THR A 70 -0.81 -0.09 -29.18
C THR A 70 -1.52 1.06 -29.88
N ASP A 71 -2.25 0.78 -30.96
CA ASP A 71 -2.95 1.73 -31.82
C ASP A 71 -4.47 1.72 -31.63
N ALA A 72 -4.99 0.80 -30.81
CA ALA A 72 -6.42 0.70 -30.52
C ALA A 72 -6.74 1.17 -29.10
N GLY A 73 -7.82 1.95 -28.97
CA GLY A 73 -8.36 2.35 -27.67
C GLY A 73 -9.06 1.21 -26.93
N LEU A 74 -9.90 1.58 -25.95
CA LEU A 74 -10.71 0.63 -25.19
C LEU A 74 -11.59 -0.20 -26.15
N ARG A 75 -11.61 -1.52 -25.98
CA ARG A 75 -12.44 -2.43 -26.78
C ARG A 75 -13.60 -2.95 -25.96
N GLY A 76 -14.78 -3.05 -26.58
CA GLY A 76 -16.02 -3.43 -25.91
C GLY A 76 -16.05 -4.91 -25.44
N PRO A 77 -17.08 -5.30 -24.68
CA PRO A 77 -18.22 -4.48 -24.22
C PRO A 77 -17.82 -3.34 -23.28
N PHE A 78 -18.61 -2.26 -23.25
CA PHE A 78 -18.34 -1.05 -22.46
C PHE A 78 -19.42 -0.86 -21.41
N GLY A 79 -19.03 -0.35 -20.24
CA GLY A 79 -19.95 0.20 -19.27
C GLY A 79 -20.09 1.72 -19.39
N THR A 80 -20.31 2.37 -18.25
CA THR A 80 -20.43 3.81 -18.08
C THR A 80 -19.10 4.55 -17.90
N GLY A 81 -18.02 3.84 -17.56
CA GLY A 81 -16.71 4.42 -17.30
C GLY A 81 -15.54 3.74 -18.03
N ILE A 82 -14.32 4.15 -17.67
CA ILE A 82 -13.07 3.66 -18.27
C ILE A 82 -12.25 2.95 -17.20
N SER A 83 -12.12 1.63 -17.32
CA SER A 83 -11.32 0.80 -16.40
C SER A 83 -10.59 -0.34 -17.09
N GLY A 84 -10.50 -0.31 -18.43
CA GLY A 84 -9.92 -1.39 -19.22
C GLY A 84 -8.68 -1.00 -20.01
N PRO A 85 -8.03 -1.99 -20.63
CA PRO A 85 -6.80 -1.80 -21.39
C PRO A 85 -7.05 -0.97 -22.66
N MET A 86 -6.14 -0.06 -22.95
CA MET A 86 -6.13 0.75 -24.16
C MET A 86 -4.71 1.14 -24.56
N PHE A 87 -4.45 1.19 -25.86
CA PHE A 87 -3.15 1.57 -26.42
C PHE A 87 -1.99 0.77 -25.82
N GLY A 88 -2.18 -0.54 -25.60
CA GLY A 88 -1.19 -1.43 -24.99
C GLY A 88 -0.92 -1.18 -23.49
N ARG A 89 -1.71 -0.32 -22.83
CA ARG A 89 -1.54 0.06 -21.42
C ARG A 89 -2.77 -0.27 -20.59
N CYS A 90 -2.55 -0.51 -19.30
CA CYS A 90 -3.58 -0.90 -18.35
C CYS A 90 -3.69 0.16 -17.24
N PRO A 91 -4.91 0.53 -16.82
CA PRO A 91 -5.10 1.42 -15.70
C PRO A 91 -4.69 0.73 -14.39
N ARG A 92 -4.03 1.49 -13.52
CA ARG A 92 -3.61 1.10 -12.18
C ARG A 92 -3.75 2.28 -11.25
N GLU A 93 -3.83 2.00 -9.95
CA GLU A 93 -3.62 3.02 -8.94
C GLU A 93 -2.24 3.70 -9.09
N MET A 94 -2.26 5.04 -8.94
CA MET A 94 -1.06 5.86 -9.01
C MET A 94 -0.26 5.68 -7.72
N ALA A 95 1.03 5.34 -7.85
CA ALA A 95 1.92 5.27 -6.71
C ALA A 95 2.16 6.66 -6.11
N LEU A 96 2.31 6.74 -4.79
CA LEU A 96 2.66 7.95 -4.03
C LEU A 96 4.16 8.31 -4.19
N ALA A 97 4.63 8.32 -5.44
CA ALA A 97 6.01 8.57 -5.83
C ALA A 97 7.02 7.80 -4.96
N SER A 98 8.05 8.49 -4.45
CA SER A 98 9.09 7.91 -3.59
C SER A 98 8.64 7.64 -2.16
N LEU A 99 7.42 8.03 -1.77
CA LEU A 99 6.90 7.89 -0.40
C LEU A 99 5.92 6.73 -0.24
N GLU A 100 5.60 6.06 -1.34
CA GLU A 100 4.71 4.91 -1.43
C GLU A 100 4.93 3.89 -0.31
N ASP A 101 6.16 3.41 -0.11
CA ASP A 101 6.43 2.40 0.91
C ASP A 101 6.14 2.91 2.32
N VAL A 102 6.53 4.15 2.62
CA VAL A 102 6.33 4.76 3.94
C VAL A 102 4.84 4.92 4.26
N TRP A 103 4.07 5.38 3.28
CA TRP A 103 2.63 5.59 3.45
C TRP A 103 1.87 4.27 3.56
N MET A 104 2.21 3.28 2.74
CA MET A 104 1.55 1.98 2.75
C MET A 104 1.89 1.16 3.99
N THR A 105 3.13 1.21 4.49
CA THR A 105 3.50 0.64 5.80
C THR A 105 2.70 1.31 6.92
N THR A 106 2.63 2.64 6.91
CA THR A 106 1.87 3.42 7.91
C THR A 106 0.38 3.04 7.90
N LEU A 107 -0.23 3.00 6.72
CA LEU A 107 -1.63 2.62 6.54
C LEU A 107 -1.87 1.18 7.03
N THR A 108 -1.03 0.24 6.59
CA THR A 108 -1.09 -1.18 6.97
C THR A 108 -1.04 -1.33 8.49
N HIS A 109 -0.06 -0.70 9.15
CA HIS A 109 0.11 -0.82 10.59
C HIS A 109 -1.08 -0.25 11.37
N LYS A 110 -1.64 0.89 10.93
CA LYS A 110 -2.83 1.48 11.55
C LYS A 110 -4.08 0.62 11.36
N GLN A 111 -4.29 0.08 10.16
CA GLN A 111 -5.41 -0.83 9.87
C GLN A 111 -5.29 -2.13 10.67
N VAL A 112 -4.14 -2.80 10.64
CA VAL A 112 -3.87 -4.03 11.41
C VAL A 112 -4.03 -3.79 12.92
N SER A 113 -3.51 -2.66 13.43
CA SER A 113 -3.68 -2.29 14.84
C SER A 113 -5.17 -2.12 15.19
N ALA A 114 -5.95 -1.43 14.35
CA ALA A 114 -7.38 -1.27 14.56
C ALA A 114 -8.15 -2.60 14.50
N PHE A 115 -7.88 -3.46 13.53
CA PHE A 115 -8.58 -4.74 13.36
C PHE A 115 -8.21 -5.77 14.43
N ASN A 116 -6.99 -5.72 14.95
CA ASN A 116 -6.55 -6.56 16.08
C ASN A 116 -7.16 -6.13 17.43
N GLN A 117 -7.86 -4.99 17.49
CA GLN A 117 -8.66 -4.64 18.67
C GLN A 117 -9.97 -5.46 18.76
N ALA A 118 -10.40 -6.05 17.64
CA ALA A 118 -11.46 -7.04 17.53
C ALA A 118 -10.84 -8.44 17.33
N HIS A 119 -11.56 -9.37 16.69
CA HIS A 119 -11.07 -10.74 16.47
C HIS A 119 -10.14 -10.92 15.25
N GLY A 120 -9.64 -9.84 14.65
CA GLY A 120 -8.63 -9.88 13.59
C GLY A 120 -9.18 -9.55 12.20
N TRP A 121 -8.51 -10.05 11.15
CA TRP A 121 -8.76 -9.62 9.77
C TRP A 121 -8.32 -10.62 8.70
N PHE A 122 -8.87 -10.45 7.49
CA PHE A 122 -8.45 -11.11 6.26
C PHE A 122 -8.23 -10.08 5.15
N PHE A 123 -7.03 -10.07 4.56
CA PHE A 123 -6.68 -9.13 3.50
C PHE A 123 -7.26 -9.57 2.16
N TRP A 124 -7.85 -8.63 1.45
CA TRP A 124 -8.36 -8.80 0.10
C TRP A 124 -7.33 -8.25 -0.91
N ASN A 125 -6.60 -9.09 -1.66
CA ASN A 125 -6.61 -10.55 -1.69
C ASN A 125 -5.17 -11.09 -1.51
N PHE A 126 -5.00 -12.41 -1.46
CA PHE A 126 -3.70 -13.07 -1.38
C PHE A 126 -2.76 -12.64 -2.52
N ARG A 127 -3.29 -12.47 -3.73
CA ARG A 127 -2.50 -12.13 -4.92
C ARG A 127 -3.33 -11.44 -5.99
N THR A 128 -2.72 -10.53 -6.74
CA THR A 128 -3.21 -10.07 -8.04
C THR A 128 -2.14 -10.28 -9.12
N GLU A 129 -2.48 -10.03 -10.38
CA GLU A 129 -1.47 -10.10 -11.46
C GLU A 129 -0.61 -8.84 -11.55
N PHE A 130 -1.09 -7.71 -11.00
CA PHE A 130 -0.64 -6.40 -11.46
C PHE A 130 -0.85 -5.24 -10.49
N GLU A 131 -1.84 -5.34 -9.59
CA GLU A 131 -2.26 -4.24 -8.72
C GLU A 131 -1.70 -4.46 -7.31
N PRO A 132 -0.64 -3.72 -6.91
CA PRO A 132 0.08 -3.96 -5.66
C PRO A 132 -0.76 -3.67 -4.41
N HIS A 133 -1.67 -2.70 -4.44
CA HIS A 133 -2.49 -2.33 -3.28
C HIS A 133 -3.54 -3.37 -2.91
N TRP A 134 -3.81 -4.29 -3.82
CA TRP A 134 -4.75 -5.40 -3.67
C TRP A 134 -4.02 -6.76 -3.57
N ASP A 135 -2.67 -6.77 -3.56
CA ASP A 135 -1.83 -7.97 -3.53
C ASP A 135 -1.07 -8.10 -2.20
N TYR A 136 -1.52 -9.02 -1.34
CA TYR A 136 -0.88 -9.28 -0.05
C TYR A 136 0.59 -9.72 -0.19
N LEU A 137 0.90 -10.58 -1.16
CA LEU A 137 2.26 -11.09 -1.34
C LEU A 137 3.22 -9.96 -1.73
N GLU A 138 2.78 -9.05 -2.59
CA GLU A 138 3.58 -7.89 -2.97
C GLU A 138 3.75 -6.92 -1.80
N ALA A 139 2.67 -6.59 -1.10
CA ALA A 139 2.72 -5.76 0.11
C ALA A 139 3.70 -6.33 1.16
N TYR A 140 3.66 -7.65 1.38
CA TYR A 140 4.57 -8.34 2.30
C TYR A 140 6.03 -8.30 1.84
N ARG A 141 6.30 -8.49 0.53
CA ARG A 141 7.66 -8.42 -0.04
C ARG A 141 8.26 -7.03 0.07
N ARG A 142 7.45 -6.00 -0.20
CA ARG A 142 7.83 -4.59 -0.06
C ARG A 142 8.06 -4.17 1.40
N GLY A 143 7.58 -4.97 2.35
CA GLY A 143 7.75 -4.73 3.77
C GLY A 143 6.71 -3.81 4.38
N TRP A 144 5.56 -3.63 3.70
CA TRP A 144 4.44 -2.85 4.23
C TRP A 144 3.78 -3.54 5.42
N PHE A 145 3.81 -4.87 5.42
CA PHE A 145 3.41 -5.67 6.55
C PHE A 145 4.57 -5.93 7.51
N PRO A 146 4.29 -5.96 8.83
CA PRO A 146 5.20 -6.50 9.83
C PRO A 146 5.71 -7.88 9.43
N LYS A 147 7.00 -8.17 9.67
CA LYS A 147 7.58 -9.48 9.32
C LYS A 147 6.87 -10.64 10.00
N ASN A 148 6.43 -10.44 11.24
CA ASN A 148 5.58 -11.37 11.97
C ASN A 148 4.23 -10.71 12.25
N VAL A 149 3.26 -10.93 11.37
CA VAL A 149 1.89 -10.43 11.53
C VAL A 149 1.10 -11.13 12.65
N SER A 150 1.61 -12.26 13.15
CA SER A 150 1.01 -13.02 14.25
C SER A 150 1.50 -12.57 15.63
N ASP A 151 2.50 -11.68 15.71
CA ASP A 151 2.96 -11.10 16.97
C ASP A 151 2.06 -9.94 17.38
N THR A 152 0.85 -10.27 17.86
CA THR A 152 -0.16 -9.30 18.25
C THR A 152 0.34 -8.38 19.37
N ALA A 153 1.20 -8.86 20.27
CA ALA A 153 1.78 -8.05 21.34
C ALA A 153 2.70 -6.95 20.79
N ALA A 154 3.58 -7.29 19.84
CA ALA A 154 4.42 -6.29 19.18
C ALA A 154 3.59 -5.27 18.38
N LEU A 155 2.53 -5.73 17.70
CA LEU A 155 1.65 -4.87 16.91
C LEU A 155 0.80 -3.93 17.76
N LEU A 156 0.33 -4.39 18.92
CA LEU A 156 -0.38 -3.57 19.89
C LEU A 156 0.58 -2.59 20.59
N ALA A 157 1.82 -3.01 20.85
CA ALA A 157 2.85 -2.17 21.47
C ALA A 157 3.34 -1.02 20.57
N LEU A 158 3.03 -1.04 19.26
CA LEU A 158 3.28 0.11 18.39
C LEU A 158 2.45 1.34 18.80
N ASP A 159 1.43 1.18 19.64
CA ASP A 159 0.62 2.26 20.26
C ASP A 159 0.10 3.32 19.27
N LEU A 160 -0.05 2.93 18.00
CA LEU A 160 -0.34 3.82 16.87
C LEU A 160 -1.71 4.47 16.94
N CYS A 161 -2.56 3.93 17.81
CA CYS A 161 -3.94 4.33 18.01
C CYS A 161 -4.23 4.92 19.40
N ALA A 162 -3.25 5.04 20.30
CA ALA A 162 -3.49 5.61 21.64
C ALA A 162 -3.35 7.13 21.72
N SER A 163 -2.68 7.76 20.76
CA SER A 163 -2.80 9.21 20.64
C SER A 163 -4.13 9.54 19.96
N ALA A 164 -4.99 10.28 20.67
CA ALA A 164 -6.30 10.77 20.23
C ALA A 164 -6.21 11.81 19.08
N SER A 165 -5.15 11.76 18.28
CA SER A 165 -5.08 12.49 17.03
C SER A 165 -5.88 11.68 16.01
N ASP A 166 -7.19 11.96 15.96
CA ASP A 166 -8.06 11.66 14.81
C ASP A 166 -7.68 12.48 13.56
N THR A 167 -6.47 13.02 13.54
CA THR A 167 -5.96 13.87 12.48
C THR A 167 -5.37 12.99 11.38
N GLU A 168 -5.42 13.55 10.17
CA GLU A 168 -4.90 13.06 8.89
C GLU A 168 -3.81 11.99 8.99
N LEU A 169 -3.84 10.98 8.11
CA LEU A 169 -2.80 9.96 8.02
C LEU A 169 -1.43 10.67 8.01
N GLN A 170 -0.54 10.33 8.94
CA GLN A 170 0.82 10.85 8.99
C GLN A 170 1.79 9.66 8.99
N PRO A 171 2.92 9.75 8.26
CA PRO A 171 3.96 8.74 8.27
C PRO A 171 4.43 8.44 9.69
N LEU A 172 4.79 7.18 9.95
CA LEU A 172 5.48 6.83 11.19
C LEU A 172 6.80 7.61 11.26
N ALA A 173 7.03 8.35 12.35
CA ALA A 173 8.14 9.29 12.51
C ALA A 173 9.54 8.68 12.32
N ASN A 174 9.65 7.35 12.40
CA ASN A 174 10.89 6.61 12.27
C ASN A 174 11.17 6.10 10.83
N GLU A 175 10.27 6.32 9.87
CA GLU A 175 10.40 5.81 8.49
C GLU A 175 10.54 6.90 7.42
N LEU A 176 10.47 8.18 7.80
CA LEU A 176 10.74 9.27 6.88
C LEU A 176 12.23 9.27 6.49
N PRO A 177 12.59 9.30 5.19
CA PRO A 177 13.96 9.60 4.81
C PRO A 177 14.36 10.96 5.41
N PRO A 178 15.62 11.14 5.84
CA PRO A 178 16.08 12.41 6.38
C PRO A 178 15.77 13.52 5.38
N ALA A 179 15.24 14.64 5.87
CA ALA A 179 14.90 15.78 5.02
C ALA A 179 16.11 16.15 4.13
N PRO A 180 15.89 16.48 2.85
CA PRO A 180 16.99 16.89 1.97
C PRO A 180 17.65 18.13 2.56
N GLY A 181 18.82 17.93 3.19
CA GLY A 181 19.53 18.97 3.95
C GLY A 181 20.08 18.53 5.31
N GLN A 182 19.66 17.39 5.85
CA GLN A 182 20.29 16.75 7.02
C GLN A 182 21.09 15.53 6.61
N ALA A 183 22.06 15.72 5.72
CA ALA A 183 23.22 14.83 5.72
C ALA A 183 24.05 15.24 6.95
N ASP A 184 24.09 14.36 7.94
CA ASP A 184 24.99 14.46 9.08
C ASP A 184 26.41 14.72 8.57
N PHE A 185 26.88 15.96 8.72
CA PHE A 185 28.31 16.22 8.79
C PHE A 185 28.80 15.65 10.12
N ALA A 186 28.91 14.32 10.19
CA ALA A 186 29.80 13.69 11.13
C ALA A 186 31.23 14.01 10.67
N PRO A 187 32.03 14.80 11.42
CA PRO A 187 33.43 14.96 11.07
C PRO A 187 34.10 13.57 11.15
N PRO A 188 34.94 13.20 10.17
CA PRO A 188 35.60 11.89 10.17
C PRO A 188 36.45 11.73 11.43
N SER A 189 36.23 10.62 12.13
CA SER A 189 36.87 10.22 13.40
C SER A 189 38.35 9.82 13.26
N SER A 190 39.10 10.40 12.32
CA SER A 190 40.50 10.01 12.07
C SER A 190 41.53 11.13 12.28
N ALA A 191 41.14 12.31 12.75
CA ALA A 191 42.10 13.39 13.05
C ALA A 191 42.77 13.30 14.43
N ALA A 192 42.49 12.26 15.23
CA ALA A 192 43.09 12.08 16.56
C ALA A 192 44.30 11.12 16.59
N GLN A 193 44.66 10.46 15.47
CA GLN A 193 45.81 9.54 15.41
C GLN A 193 47.05 10.09 14.69
N LEU A 194 47.00 11.33 14.21
CA LEU A 194 48.14 11.98 13.54
C LEU A 194 48.91 12.97 14.42
N PHE A 195 48.49 13.20 15.67
CA PHE A 195 49.16 14.12 16.60
C PHE A 195 50.05 13.45 17.66
N GLU A 196 50.05 12.11 17.78
CA GLU A 196 50.98 11.40 18.70
C GLU A 196 52.28 10.92 18.03
N LEU A 197 52.40 10.95 16.70
CA LEU A 197 53.62 10.51 15.99
C LEU A 197 54.60 11.65 15.62
N LEU A 198 54.29 12.90 15.95
CA LEU A 198 55.17 14.06 15.74
C LEU A 198 55.70 14.69 17.05
N SER A 199 55.54 13.97 18.17
CA SER A 199 56.07 14.37 19.50
C SER A 199 57.26 13.51 19.96
N LEU A 200 57.66 12.50 19.18
CA LEU A 200 58.75 11.55 19.53
C LEU A 200 59.70 11.22 18.35
N ALA A 201 59.92 12.15 17.43
CA ALA A 201 61.02 12.09 16.46
C ALA A 201 61.59 13.49 16.20
#